data_AF-A0A503WVD6-F1
#
_entry.id   AF-A0A503WVD6-F1
#
_cell.length_a   1.000
_cell.length_b   1.000
_cell.length_c   1.000
_cell.angle_alpha   90.00
_cell.angle_beta   90.00
_cell.angle_gamma   90.00
#
_symmetry.space_group_name_H-M   'P 1'
#
loop_
_entity.id
_entity.type
_entity.pdbx_description
1 polymer ?
#
loop_
_entity_poly.entity_id
_entity_poly.type
_entity_poly.pdbx_seq_one_letter_code
_entity_poly.pdbx_strand_id
1 'polypeptide(L)' 'MLITIDIPPESIASFQALCSEHGIEVRGCDEQGPAGGNPRYRIAVHSASALAALGKYYWG' A
#
# COMPACT_ATOMS: atom_id res chain seq x y z
N MET A 1 12.55 3.21 -1.96
CA MET A 1 12.34 2.62 -0.61
C MET A 1 11.33 1.50 -0.72
N LEU A 2 11.56 0.34 -0.12
CA LEU A 2 10.59 -0.76 -0.09
C LEU A 2 9.83 -0.76 1.23
N ILE A 3 8.50 -0.79 1.19
CA ILE A 3 7.63 -0.76 2.37
C ILE A 3 6.70 -1.97 2.30
N THR A 4 6.44 -2.57 3.46
CA THR A 4 5.40 -3.60 3.60
C THR A 4 4.28 -3.03 4.46
N ILE A 5 3.05 -3.12 3.98
CA ILE A 5 1.87 -2.57 4.64
C ILE A 5 0.73 -3.59 4.64
N ASP A 6 -0.05 -3.59 5.73
CA ASP A 6 -1.27 -4.38 5.82
C ASP A 6 -2.45 -3.49 5.40
N ILE A 7 -3.30 -4.00 4.50
CA ILE A 7 -4.42 -3.29 3.89
C ILE A 7 -5.72 -4.04 4.21
N PRO A 8 -6.68 -3.42 4.91
CA PRO A 8 -8.01 -4.01 5.09
C PRO A 8 -8.67 -4.31 3.73
N PRO A 9 -9.38 -5.45 3.56
CA PRO A 9 -9.99 -5.82 2.29
C PRO A 9 -10.90 -4.74 1.68
N GLU A 10 -11.65 -4.04 2.51
CA GLU A 10 -12.54 -2.93 2.13
C GLU A 10 -11.79 -1.71 1.58
N SER A 11 -10.50 -1.58 1.90
CA SER A 11 -9.65 -0.45 1.54
C SER A 11 -8.75 -0.72 0.33
N ILE A 12 -8.72 -1.96 -0.19
CA ILE A 12 -7.86 -2.36 -1.31
C ILE A 12 -8.08 -1.49 -2.54
N ALA A 13 -9.33 -1.22 -2.90
CA ALA A 13 -9.66 -0.43 -4.09
C ALA A 13 -9.10 1.00 -3.98
N SER A 14 -9.28 1.65 -2.83
CA SER A 14 -8.76 2.99 -2.58
C SER A 14 -7.23 3.01 -2.54
N PHE A 15 -6.61 1.97 -1.98
CA PHE A 15 -5.17 1.82 -1.97
C PHE A 15 -4.58 1.63 -3.38
N GLN A 16 -5.20 0.81 -4.23
CA GLN A 16 -4.78 0.63 -5.60
C GLN A 16 -4.89 1.93 -6.41
N ALA A 17 -5.95 2.71 -6.20
CA ALA A 17 -6.11 4.03 -6.81
C ALA A 17 -4.98 4.98 -6.38
N LEU A 18 -4.68 5.06 -5.08
CA LEU A 18 -3.55 5.84 -4.55
C LEU A 18 -2.22 5.44 -5.20
N CYS A 19 -1.99 4.13 -5.35
CA CYS A 19 -0.77 3.63 -5.97
C CYS A 19 -0.64 4.06 -7.43
N SER A 20 -1.74 3.96 -8.18
CA SER A 20 -1.80 4.38 -9.58
C SER A 20 -1.56 5.89 -9.74
N GLU A 21 -2.21 6.71 -8.90
CA GLU A 21 -2.12 8.17 -8.95
C GLU A 21 -0.72 8.69 -8.63
N HIS A 22 -0.03 8.06 -7.68
CA HIS A 22 1.29 8.52 -7.22
C HIS A 22 2.47 7.72 -7.77
N GLY A 23 2.23 6.78 -8.69
CA GLY A 23 3.28 5.94 -9.27
C GLY A 23 3.98 5.05 -8.24
N ILE A 24 3.23 4.55 -7.25
CA ILE A 24 3.72 3.57 -6.28
C ILE A 24 3.64 2.19 -6.93
N GLU A 25 4.77 1.50 -6.98
CA GLU A 25 4.83 0.19 -7.62
C GLU A 25 4.56 -0.93 -6.62
N VAL A 26 3.57 -1.77 -6.90
CA VAL A 26 3.30 -2.99 -6.11
C VAL A 26 4.26 -4.09 -6.58
N ARG A 27 5.16 -4.50 -5.69
CA ARG A 27 6.16 -5.56 -5.92
C ARG A 27 5.68 -6.94 -5.50
N GLY A 28 4.65 -7.02 -4.67
CA GLY A 28 4.04 -8.27 -4.25
C GLY A 28 2.83 -8.04 -3.36
N CYS A 29 1.94 -9.03 -3.31
CA CYS A 29 0.78 -9.07 -2.43
C CYS A 29 0.70 -10.47 -1.83
N ASP A 30 0.50 -10.55 -0.52
CA ASP A 30 0.07 -11.75 0.18
C ASP A 30 -1.39 -11.54 0.59
N GLU A 31 -2.30 -12.09 -0.20
CA GLU A 31 -3.75 -11.90 -0.04
C GLU A 31 -4.31 -12.58 1.21
N GLN A 32 -3.59 -13.54 1.79
CA GLN A 32 -4.04 -14.24 3.00
C GLN A 32 -3.53 -13.59 4.28
N GLY A 33 -2.55 -12.68 4.18
CA GLY A 33 -1.90 -12.06 5.33
C GLY A 33 -1.29 -13.09 6.30
N PRO A 34 -0.64 -12.66 7.39
CA PRO A 34 -0.23 -13.58 8.43
C PRO A 34 -1.46 -14.15 9.14
N ALA A 35 -1.61 -15.48 9.15
CA ALA A 35 -2.67 -16.20 9.87
C ALA A 35 -4.12 -15.86 9.44
N GLY A 36 -4.36 -15.51 8.17
CA GLY A 36 -5.69 -15.17 7.68
C GLY A 36 -6.13 -13.73 7.98
N GLY A 37 -5.17 -12.85 8.28
CA GLY A 37 -5.40 -11.44 8.53
C GLY A 37 -5.54 -10.60 7.25
N ASN A 38 -5.30 -9.30 7.39
CA ASN A 38 -5.38 -8.37 6.27
C ASN A 38 -4.36 -8.70 5.16
N PRO A 39 -4.74 -8.54 3.89
CA PRO A 39 -3.80 -8.60 2.77
C PRO A 39 -2.58 -7.71 2.98
N ARG A 40 -1.41 -8.28 2.73
CA ARG A 40 -0.13 -7.61 2.94
C ARG A 40 0.51 -7.24 1.61
N TYR A 41 0.70 -5.95 1.38
CA TYR A 41 1.29 -5.42 0.16
C TYR A 41 2.74 -5.01 0.37
N ARG A 42 3.59 -5.38 -0.58
CA ARG A 42 4.97 -4.91 -0.71
C ARG A 42 5.01 -3.89 -1.83
N ILE A 43 5.38 -2.65 -1.48
CA ILE A 43 5.43 -1.54 -2.43
C ILE A 43 6.81 -0.92 -2.51
N ALA A 44 7.17 -0.45 -3.70
CA ALA A 44 8.34 0.39 -3.94
C ALA A 44 7.90 1.84 -4.12
N VAL A 45 8.40 2.70 -3.23
CA VAL A 45 8.16 4.14 -3.22
C VAL A 45 9.43 4.84 -3.68
N HIS A 46 9.33 5.59 -4.78
CA HIS A 46 10.48 6.23 -5.43
C HIS A 46 10.54 7.76 -5.24
N SER A 47 9.49 8.37 -4.70
CA SER A 47 9.41 9.82 -4.51
C SER A 47 8.93 10.20 -3.11
N ALA A 48 9.36 11.37 -2.64
CA ALA A 48 8.91 11.94 -1.37
C ALA A 48 7.40 12.28 -1.40
N SER A 49 6.86 12.64 -2.57
CA SER A 49 5.43 12.90 -2.75
C SER A 49 4.59 11.63 -2.57
N ALA A 50 5.02 10.51 -3.12
CA ALA A 50 4.34 9.22 -2.94
C ALA A 50 4.39 8.74 -1.48
N LEU A 51 5.52 8.98 -0.78
CA LEU A 51 5.62 8.71 0.64
C LEU A 51 4.67 9.60 1.47
N ALA A 52 4.58 10.89 1.14
CA ALA A 52 3.67 11.82 1.81
C ALA A 52 2.19 11.46 1.57
N ALA A 53 1.85 10.97 0.36
CA ALA A 53 0.51 10.50 0.03
C ALA A 53 0.12 9.25 0.85
N LEU A 54 1.03 8.28 0.97
CA LEU A 54 0.85 7.12 1.86
C LEU A 54 0.68 7.54 3.32
N GLY A 55 1.49 8.50 3.79
CA GLY A 55 1.38 9.02 5.14
C GLY A 55 0.02 9.67 5.41
N LYS A 56 -0.50 10.46 4.48
CA LYS A 56 -1.86 11.03 4.57
C LYS A 56 -2.95 9.96 4.54
N TYR A 57 -2.77 8.91 3.75
CA TYR A 57 -3.76 7.83 3.65
C TYR A 57 -3.93 7.05 4.96
N TYR A 58 -2.85 6.89 5.74
CA TYR A 58 -2.85 6.10 6.98
C TYR A 58 -2.92 6.91 8.28
N TRP A 59 -2.38 8.13 8.28
CA TRP A 59 -2.22 8.96 9.48
C TRP A 59 -2.77 10.38 9.32
N GLY A 60 -3.41 10.68 8.19
CA GLY A 60 -3.96 11.99 7.85
C GLY A 60 -5.41 12.17 8.24
#